data_AF-E4KRJ2-F1
#
_entry.id   AF-E4KRJ2-F1
#
_cell.length_a   1.000
_cell.length_b   1.000
_cell.length_c   1.000
_cell.angle_alpha   90.00
_cell.angle_beta   90.00
_cell.angle_gamma   90.00
#
_symmetry.space_group_name_H-M   'P 1'
#
loop_
_entity.id
_entity.type
_entity.pdbx_description
1 polymer ?
#
loop_
_entity_poly.entity_id
_entity_poly.type
_entity_poly.pdbx_seq_one_letter_code
_entity_poly.pdbx_strand_id
1 'polypeptide(L)'
;MFEKQRQEAGDNSQQIQAETVNYYSCIDEKRAREIIDEKVPEIIQNYSREAQELASERIEHFTNDLIPKLVRENLLEGIKNPSIQMLLVEAQKTATSTERVADYELLSELILHRINSDDDRNTRTGINRALQIVDEISDEALLGLTVAHCAFNFIPVSGKITEGLTVLSDLFERVIYDKLPTGNLWLEQLDILDALRTSQIGSLKNSRELYSTRFSGYIEVGILKDSENYQNAIKIINELNIPRDILTEHELRQDYVRLKIFNIDNLDDMLINHFDNNGQFLFRTKYTDEQKQALRDIYNFYEDDSNLKEENIDRFLELWDSYESLKALRNWWDSIPSAFNITSVGRVLAHANAQRCDSTLPALN
;
A
#
# COMPACT_ATOMS: atom_id res chain seq x y z
N MET A 1 69.54 67.23 -25.25
CA MET A 1 70.16 66.54 -24.10
C MET A 1 69.34 65.26 -23.91
N PHE A 2 69.89 64.08 -24.22
CA PHE A 2 69.16 62.81 -24.06
C PHE A 2 69.51 62.21 -22.69
N GLU A 3 68.51 61.85 -21.89
CA GLU A 3 68.70 61.16 -20.61
C GLU A 3 69.33 59.78 -20.83
N LYS A 4 70.45 59.49 -20.15
CA LYS A 4 71.07 58.17 -20.14
C LYS A 4 70.47 57.33 -19.03
N GLN A 5 69.70 56.29 -19.37
CA GLN A 5 69.28 55.26 -18.40
C GLN A 5 70.35 54.16 -18.30
N ARG A 6 70.79 53.84 -17.07
CA ARG A 6 71.79 52.81 -16.77
C ARG A 6 71.12 51.69 -15.96
N GLN A 7 71.27 50.45 -16.41
CA GLN A 7 70.76 49.25 -15.74
C GLN A 7 71.91 48.30 -15.40
N GLU A 8 71.90 47.71 -14.21
CA GLU A 8 72.89 46.72 -13.74
C GLU A 8 72.13 45.44 -13.33
N ALA A 9 72.65 44.26 -13.66
CA ALA A 9 72.06 42.97 -13.27
C ALA A 9 73.15 41.94 -12.98
N GLY A 10 72.80 40.93 -12.18
CA GLY A 10 73.69 39.83 -11.80
C GLY A 10 73.63 38.63 -12.76
N ASP A 11 74.48 37.64 -12.52
CA ASP A 11 74.59 36.45 -13.36
C ASP A 11 73.24 35.69 -13.47
N ASN A 12 72.92 35.23 -14.69
CA ASN A 12 71.65 34.61 -15.11
C ASN A 12 70.40 35.52 -15.13
N SER A 13 70.57 36.83 -15.11
CA SER A 13 69.44 37.77 -15.23
C SER A 13 69.12 38.12 -16.68
N GLN A 14 67.83 38.21 -17.02
CA GLN A 14 67.37 38.73 -18.29
C GLN A 14 67.02 40.22 -18.12
N GLN A 15 67.79 41.12 -18.74
CA GLN A 15 67.53 42.55 -18.71
C GLN A 15 66.69 42.98 -19.92
N ILE A 16 65.56 43.62 -19.67
CA ILE A 16 64.70 44.21 -20.70
C ILE A 16 64.66 45.72 -20.44
N GLN A 17 65.10 46.51 -21.43
CA GLN A 17 65.09 47.97 -21.37
C GLN A 17 64.09 48.50 -22.41
N ALA A 18 62.99 49.06 -21.94
CA ALA A 18 61.95 49.68 -22.76
C ALA A 18 61.46 50.95 -22.04
N GLU A 19 60.96 51.94 -22.79
CA GLU A 19 60.35 53.15 -22.20
C GLU A 19 59.14 52.81 -21.31
N THR A 20 58.41 51.73 -21.65
CA THR A 20 57.36 51.12 -20.84
C THR A 20 57.48 49.59 -20.90
N VAL A 21 57.64 48.94 -19.75
CA VAL A 21 57.61 47.47 -19.62
C VAL A 21 56.29 47.06 -18.97
N ASN A 22 55.39 46.42 -19.72
CA ASN A 22 54.16 45.84 -19.15
C ASN A 22 54.42 44.39 -18.70
N TYR A 23 54.58 44.19 -17.39
CA TYR A 23 54.84 42.89 -16.78
C TYR A 23 53.51 42.25 -16.33
N TYR A 24 52.94 41.34 -17.13
CA TYR A 24 51.72 40.61 -16.76
C TYR A 24 52.07 39.29 -16.04
N SER A 25 52.20 39.33 -14.71
CA SER A 25 52.61 38.15 -13.92
C SER A 25 51.51 37.54 -13.04
N CYS A 26 50.29 38.06 -13.06
CA CYS A 26 49.14 37.48 -12.35
C CYS A 26 47.88 37.63 -13.20
N ILE A 27 46.97 36.66 -13.09
CA ILE A 27 45.60 36.79 -13.61
C ILE A 27 44.92 37.89 -12.80
N ASP A 28 44.41 38.92 -13.47
CA ASP A 28 43.62 39.95 -12.82
C ASP A 28 42.17 39.47 -12.56
N GLU A 29 41.41 40.15 -11.69
CA GLU A 29 40.03 39.75 -11.37
C GLU A 29 39.17 39.62 -12.62
N LYS A 30 39.35 40.53 -13.59
CA LYS A 30 38.62 40.52 -14.85
C LYS A 30 38.87 39.22 -15.61
N ARG A 31 40.12 38.82 -15.77
CA ARG A 31 40.47 37.57 -16.46
C ARG A 31 40.03 36.34 -15.68
N ALA A 32 40.05 36.38 -14.35
CA ALA A 32 39.51 35.29 -13.53
C ALA A 32 38.00 35.13 -13.72
N ARG A 33 37.25 36.25 -13.77
CA ARG A 33 35.80 36.27 -14.04
C ARG A 33 35.48 35.76 -15.44
N GLU A 34 36.23 36.19 -16.45
CA GLU A 34 36.09 35.70 -17.84
C GLU A 34 36.29 34.18 -17.92
N ILE A 35 37.32 33.63 -17.27
CA ILE A 35 37.55 32.18 -17.24
C ILE A 35 36.37 31.44 -16.60
N ILE A 36 35.81 31.97 -15.52
CA ILE A 36 34.62 31.39 -14.86
C ILE A 36 33.41 31.48 -15.80
N ASP A 37 33.15 32.63 -16.39
CA ASP A 37 32.02 32.85 -17.32
C ASP A 37 32.14 31.99 -18.59
N GLU A 38 33.36 31.67 -19.03
CA GLU A 38 33.63 30.74 -20.14
C GLU A 38 33.41 29.28 -19.73
N LYS A 39 33.80 28.90 -18.50
CA LYS A 39 33.75 27.51 -18.02
C LYS A 39 32.39 27.09 -17.48
N VAL A 40 31.63 28.01 -16.89
CA VAL A 40 30.31 27.73 -16.31
C VAL A 40 29.32 27.18 -17.36
N PRO A 41 29.18 27.77 -18.57
CA PRO A 41 28.30 27.22 -19.61
C PRO A 41 28.69 25.80 -20.06
N GLU A 42 29.99 25.52 -20.20
CA GLU A 42 30.50 24.19 -20.56
C GLU A 42 30.12 23.15 -19.49
N ILE A 43 30.29 23.50 -18.21
CA ILE A 43 29.93 22.66 -17.08
C ILE A 43 28.41 22.44 -17.01
N ILE A 44 27.60 23.50 -17.16
CA ILE A 44 26.13 23.41 -17.18
C ILE A 44 25.67 22.52 -18.33
N GLN A 45 26.25 22.65 -19.52
CA GLN A 45 25.90 21.81 -20.67
C GLN A 45 26.25 20.34 -20.42
N ASN A 46 27.40 20.06 -19.81
CA ASN A 46 27.80 18.69 -19.47
C ASN A 46 26.85 18.07 -18.44
N TYR A 47 26.59 18.76 -17.33
CA TYR A 47 25.64 18.28 -16.31
C TYR A 47 24.20 18.16 -16.84
N SER A 48 23.78 19.06 -17.74
CA SER A 48 22.46 18.96 -18.37
C SER A 48 22.35 17.71 -19.24
N ARG A 49 23.42 17.34 -19.95
CA ARG A 49 23.47 16.12 -20.76
C ARG A 49 23.48 14.86 -19.90
N GLU A 50 24.30 14.83 -18.84
CA GLU A 50 24.29 13.71 -17.88
C GLU A 50 22.91 13.52 -17.24
N ALA A 51 22.25 14.61 -16.85
CA ALA A 51 20.89 14.56 -16.32
C ALA A 51 19.86 14.07 -17.37
N GLN A 52 20.02 14.45 -18.64
CA GLN A 52 19.16 13.96 -19.73
C GLN A 52 19.35 12.48 -20.02
N GLU A 53 20.59 12.00 -20.00
CA GLU A 53 20.93 10.58 -20.18
C GLU A 53 20.31 9.75 -19.06
N LEU A 54 20.49 10.17 -17.81
CA LEU A 54 19.88 9.52 -16.65
C LEU A 54 18.35 9.54 -16.70
N ALA A 55 17.75 10.69 -17.06
CA ALA A 55 16.29 10.77 -17.23
C ALA A 55 15.78 9.80 -18.31
N SER A 56 16.50 9.67 -19.42
CA SER A 56 16.14 8.74 -20.50
C SER A 56 16.20 7.28 -20.04
N GLU A 57 17.24 6.91 -19.29
CA GLU A 57 17.38 5.59 -18.68
C GLU A 57 16.22 5.28 -17.72
N ARG A 58 15.86 6.22 -16.85
CA ARG A 58 14.74 6.06 -15.91
C ARG A 58 13.39 5.91 -16.61
N ILE A 59 13.16 6.65 -17.71
CA ILE A 59 11.96 6.50 -18.54
C ILE A 59 11.92 5.13 -19.21
N GLU A 60 13.07 4.63 -19.67
CA GLU A 60 13.18 3.30 -20.27
C GLU A 60 12.85 2.21 -19.25
N HIS A 61 13.38 2.29 -18.02
CA HIS A 61 13.03 1.39 -16.92
C HIS A 61 11.52 1.37 -16.64
N PHE A 62 10.92 2.54 -16.43
CA PHE A 62 9.48 2.65 -16.25
C PHE A 62 8.68 2.04 -17.41
N THR A 63 9.12 2.28 -18.64
CA THR A 63 8.45 1.76 -19.84
C THR A 63 8.53 0.23 -19.92
N ASN A 64 9.69 -0.33 -19.56
CA ASN A 64 9.93 -1.77 -19.54
C ASN A 64 9.07 -2.50 -18.48
N ASP A 65 8.69 -1.83 -17.40
CA ASP A 65 7.74 -2.36 -16.42
C ASP A 65 6.28 -2.22 -16.88
N LEU A 66 5.93 -1.07 -17.47
CA LEU A 66 4.55 -0.74 -17.84
C LEU A 66 4.02 -1.55 -19.04
N ILE A 67 4.79 -1.62 -20.14
CA ILE A 67 4.31 -2.23 -21.40
C ILE A 67 3.89 -3.69 -21.22
N PRO A 68 4.69 -4.57 -20.57
CA PRO A 68 4.29 -5.95 -20.38
C PRO A 68 2.99 -6.11 -19.60
N LYS A 69 2.75 -5.26 -18.59
CA LYS A 69 1.50 -5.29 -17.80
C LYS A 69 0.29 -4.89 -18.65
N LEU A 70 0.40 -3.82 -19.44
CA LEU A 70 -0.66 -3.38 -20.35
C LEU A 70 -1.01 -4.45 -21.40
N VAL A 71 -0.01 -5.16 -21.93
CA VAL A 71 -0.23 -6.27 -22.88
C VAL A 71 -0.94 -7.42 -22.18
N ARG A 72 -0.45 -7.84 -21.01
CA ARG A 72 -1.03 -8.95 -20.23
C ARG A 72 -2.48 -8.71 -19.86
N GLU A 73 -2.85 -7.48 -19.55
CA GLU A 73 -4.20 -7.09 -19.13
C GLU A 73 -5.08 -6.58 -20.29
N ASN A 74 -4.56 -6.59 -21.52
CA ASN A 74 -5.26 -6.13 -22.72
C ASN A 74 -5.73 -4.66 -22.65
N LEU A 75 -4.88 -3.79 -22.09
CA LEU A 75 -5.19 -2.38 -21.80
C LEU A 75 -4.52 -1.37 -22.74
N LEU A 76 -3.82 -1.83 -23.79
CA LEU A 76 -3.11 -0.96 -24.75
C LEU A 76 -4.02 0.08 -25.41
N GLU A 77 -5.28 -0.26 -25.68
CA GLU A 77 -6.25 0.65 -26.28
C GLU A 77 -6.55 1.87 -25.37
N GLY A 78 -6.43 1.71 -24.05
CA GLY A 78 -6.63 2.78 -23.07
C GLY A 78 -5.66 3.96 -23.24
N ILE A 79 -4.47 3.72 -23.80
CA ILE A 79 -3.45 4.75 -24.05
C ILE A 79 -3.91 5.78 -25.09
N LYS A 80 -4.88 5.44 -25.95
CA LYS A 80 -5.41 6.40 -26.94
C LYS A 80 -6.21 7.53 -26.30
N ASN A 81 -6.62 7.38 -25.04
CA ASN A 81 -7.37 8.41 -24.32
C ASN A 81 -6.44 9.62 -23.99
N PRO A 82 -6.79 10.85 -24.39
CA PRO A 82 -5.95 12.04 -24.13
C PRO A 82 -5.64 12.27 -22.65
N SER A 83 -6.57 11.94 -21.74
CA SER A 83 -6.33 12.08 -20.31
C SER A 83 -5.32 11.06 -19.77
N ILE A 84 -5.25 9.87 -20.36
CA ILE A 84 -4.24 8.86 -20.05
C ILE A 84 -2.89 9.28 -20.62
N GLN A 85 -2.84 9.87 -21.83
CA GLN A 85 -1.59 10.40 -22.39
C GLN A 85 -0.99 11.49 -21.51
N MET A 86 -1.80 12.41 -21.00
CA MET A 86 -1.32 13.41 -20.04
C MET A 86 -0.82 12.78 -18.75
N LEU A 87 -1.50 11.75 -18.24
CA LEU A 87 -1.05 11.04 -17.05
C LEU A 87 0.27 10.30 -17.28
N LEU A 88 0.48 9.71 -18.46
CA LEU A 88 1.76 9.09 -18.83
C LEU A 88 2.91 10.10 -18.82
N VAL A 89 2.68 11.33 -19.27
CA VAL A 89 3.67 12.41 -19.19
C VAL A 89 3.99 12.75 -17.73
N GLU A 90 2.98 12.81 -16.86
CA GLU A 90 3.22 13.00 -15.42
C GLU A 90 3.97 11.81 -14.81
N ALA A 91 3.65 10.58 -15.20
CA ALA A 91 4.33 9.38 -14.71
C ALA A 91 5.81 9.37 -15.11
N GLN A 92 6.11 9.80 -16.34
CA GLN A 92 7.48 9.96 -16.81
C GLN A 92 8.23 11.01 -16.00
N LYS A 93 7.62 12.16 -15.68
CA LYS A 93 8.26 13.17 -14.82
C LYS A 93 8.59 12.60 -13.44
N THR A 94 7.66 11.89 -12.82
CA THR A 94 7.89 11.25 -11.52
C THR A 94 8.95 10.17 -11.61
N ALA A 95 8.93 9.34 -12.66
CA ALA A 95 9.93 8.32 -12.91
C ALA A 95 11.35 8.91 -13.09
N THR A 96 11.48 10.07 -13.74
CA THR A 96 12.78 10.73 -13.87
C THR A 96 13.28 11.32 -12.55
N SER A 97 12.38 11.70 -11.65
CA SER A 97 12.73 12.29 -10.36
C SER A 97 13.12 11.26 -9.30
N THR A 98 12.52 10.07 -9.32
CA THR A 98 12.80 9.02 -8.33
C THR A 98 14.15 8.32 -8.55
N GLU A 99 14.78 7.89 -7.46
CA GLU A 99 15.97 7.04 -7.44
C GLU A 99 15.64 5.56 -7.12
N ARG A 100 14.38 5.24 -6.79
CA ARG A 100 13.97 3.90 -6.35
C ARG A 100 13.40 3.08 -7.50
N VAL A 101 13.96 1.90 -7.72
CA VAL A 101 13.48 0.96 -8.75
C VAL A 101 12.04 0.51 -8.50
N ALA A 102 11.63 0.34 -7.23
CA ALA A 102 10.27 -0.08 -6.88
C ALA A 102 9.20 0.94 -7.29
N ASP A 103 9.57 2.21 -7.47
CA ASP A 103 8.63 3.26 -7.85
C ASP A 103 8.15 3.10 -9.30
N TYR A 104 8.98 2.55 -10.20
CA TYR A 104 8.58 2.28 -11.59
C TYR A 104 7.43 1.28 -11.67
N GLU A 105 7.51 0.24 -10.85
CA GLU A 105 6.48 -0.78 -10.77
C GLU A 105 5.19 -0.22 -10.15
N LEU A 106 5.31 0.60 -9.10
CA LEU A 106 4.17 1.28 -8.48
C LEU A 106 3.49 2.27 -9.43
N LEU A 107 4.26 3.09 -10.15
CA LEU A 107 3.75 3.98 -11.19
C LEU A 107 3.00 3.19 -12.27
N SER A 108 3.50 2.01 -12.63
CA SER A 108 2.84 1.14 -13.60
C SER A 108 1.47 0.65 -13.10
N GLU A 109 1.38 0.22 -11.84
CA GLU A 109 0.10 -0.17 -11.21
C GLU A 109 -0.90 1.00 -11.18
N LEU A 110 -0.46 2.21 -10.86
CA LEU A 110 -1.31 3.41 -10.87
C LEU A 110 -1.86 3.73 -12.27
N ILE A 111 -1.08 3.52 -13.33
CA ILE A 111 -1.55 3.68 -14.71
C ILE A 111 -2.60 2.62 -15.07
N LEU A 112 -2.37 1.35 -14.72
CA LEU A 112 -3.34 0.26 -14.95
C LEU A 112 -4.67 0.57 -14.26
N HIS A 113 -4.61 1.00 -12.99
CA HIS A 113 -5.80 1.42 -12.24
C HIS A 113 -6.51 2.57 -12.94
N ARG A 114 -5.77 3.58 -13.43
CA ARG A 114 -6.38 4.72 -14.11
C ARG A 114 -7.10 4.33 -15.39
N ILE A 115 -6.56 3.40 -16.15
CA ILE A 115 -7.17 2.91 -17.40
C ILE A 115 -8.45 2.12 -17.09
N ASN A 116 -8.45 1.33 -16.01
CA ASN A 116 -9.60 0.53 -15.59
C ASN A 116 -10.66 1.33 -14.80
N SER A 117 -10.30 2.49 -14.24
CA SER A 117 -11.21 3.34 -13.47
C SER A 117 -12.09 4.19 -14.40
N ASP A 118 -13.20 3.62 -14.88
CA ASP A 118 -14.17 4.33 -15.71
C ASP A 118 -15.02 5.33 -14.90
N ASP A 119 -15.19 6.53 -15.47
CA ASP A 119 -16.03 7.69 -15.07
C ASP A 119 -16.03 8.26 -13.64
N ASP A 120 -15.45 7.61 -12.62
CA ASP A 120 -15.41 8.20 -11.27
C ASP A 120 -14.38 9.34 -11.18
N ARG A 121 -14.87 10.57 -11.05
CA ARG A 121 -14.01 11.77 -10.91
C ARG A 121 -13.13 11.70 -9.66
N ASN A 122 -13.62 11.13 -8.57
CA ASN A 122 -12.91 11.11 -7.30
C ASN A 122 -11.72 10.15 -7.34
N THR A 123 -11.93 8.93 -7.84
CA THR A 123 -10.86 7.94 -8.04
C THR A 123 -9.80 8.45 -9.00
N ARG A 124 -10.20 9.08 -10.12
CA ARG A 124 -9.24 9.68 -11.07
C ARG A 124 -8.39 10.79 -10.45
N THR A 125 -8.99 11.62 -9.60
CA THR A 125 -8.27 12.69 -8.88
C THR A 125 -7.29 12.10 -7.88
N GLY A 126 -7.70 11.06 -7.15
CA GLY A 126 -6.85 10.33 -6.21
C GLY A 126 -5.64 9.70 -6.91
N ILE A 127 -5.85 9.00 -8.03
CA ILE A 127 -4.77 8.38 -8.82
C ILE A 127 -3.81 9.42 -9.36
N ASN A 128 -4.31 10.51 -9.95
CA ASN A 128 -3.44 11.57 -10.49
C ASN A 128 -2.54 12.17 -9.41
N ARG A 129 -3.08 12.46 -8.22
CA ARG A 129 -2.28 12.99 -7.10
C ARG A 129 -1.34 11.93 -6.53
N ALA A 130 -1.78 10.68 -6.38
CA ALA A 130 -0.95 9.58 -5.87
C ALA A 130 0.28 9.36 -6.75
N LEU A 131 0.10 9.40 -8.07
CA LEU A 131 1.18 9.27 -9.04
C LEU A 131 2.21 10.39 -8.93
N GLN A 132 1.78 11.63 -8.69
CA GLN A 132 2.67 12.78 -8.57
C GLN A 132 3.54 12.79 -7.30
N ILE A 133 3.16 12.04 -6.27
CA ILE A 133 3.88 12.02 -4.98
C ILE A 133 4.72 10.76 -4.78
N VAL A 134 4.78 9.86 -5.78
CA VAL A 134 5.52 8.60 -5.65
C VAL A 134 7.00 8.84 -5.37
N ASP A 135 7.63 9.84 -5.98
CA ASP A 135 9.04 10.18 -5.73
C ASP A 135 9.26 10.91 -4.38
N GLU A 136 8.20 11.45 -3.77
CA GLU A 136 8.28 12.22 -2.53
C GLU A 136 8.04 11.37 -1.27
N ILE A 137 7.29 10.26 -1.38
CA ILE A 137 6.95 9.39 -0.23
C ILE A 137 8.12 8.49 0.15
N SER A 138 8.48 8.40 1.44
CA SER A 138 9.53 7.46 1.89
C SER A 138 9.07 6.01 1.85
N ASP A 139 10.01 5.06 1.75
CA ASP A 139 9.71 3.62 1.80
C ASP A 139 8.99 3.23 3.10
N GLU A 140 9.44 3.80 4.22
CA GLU A 140 8.84 3.61 5.54
C GLU A 140 7.37 4.07 5.56
N ALA A 141 7.09 5.28 5.05
CA ALA A 141 5.74 5.82 5.00
C ALA A 141 4.83 5.03 4.06
N LEU A 142 5.32 4.67 2.86
CA LEU A 142 4.58 3.87 1.90
C LEU A 142 4.24 2.49 2.48
N LEU A 143 5.19 1.85 3.17
CA LEU A 143 4.97 0.56 3.84
C LEU A 143 3.89 0.67 4.92
N GLY A 144 4.00 1.65 5.83
CA GLY A 144 3.01 1.86 6.89
C GLY A 144 1.60 2.12 6.34
N LEU A 145 1.51 2.95 5.31
CA LEU A 145 0.26 3.23 4.60
C LEU A 145 -0.35 1.96 3.97
N THR A 146 0.49 1.15 3.31
CA THR A 146 0.08 -0.09 2.64
C THR A 146 -0.45 -1.10 3.65
N VAL A 147 0.28 -1.34 4.74
CA VAL A 147 -0.09 -2.29 5.78
C VAL A 147 -1.36 -1.85 6.51
N ALA A 148 -1.49 -0.56 6.83
CA ALA A 148 -2.72 -0.01 7.40
C ALA A 148 -3.92 -0.20 6.46
N HIS A 149 -3.76 0.13 5.18
CA HIS A 149 -4.79 -0.06 4.17
C HIS A 149 -5.22 -1.52 4.06
N CYS A 150 -4.26 -2.46 4.04
CA CYS A 150 -4.56 -3.89 4.01
C CYS A 150 -5.34 -4.34 5.25
N ALA A 151 -4.93 -3.92 6.45
CA ALA A 151 -5.62 -4.22 7.70
C ALA A 151 -7.05 -3.65 7.75
N PHE A 152 -7.29 -2.51 7.08
CA PHE A 152 -8.61 -1.90 7.01
C PHE A 152 -9.53 -2.52 5.96
N ASN A 153 -9.01 -3.08 4.86
CA ASN A 153 -9.82 -3.39 3.69
C ASN A 153 -9.85 -4.87 3.31
N PHE A 154 -8.84 -5.67 3.68
CA PHE A 154 -8.82 -7.09 3.35
C PHE A 154 -9.27 -7.93 4.54
N ILE A 155 -10.24 -8.80 4.25
CA ILE A 155 -10.81 -9.75 5.19
C ILE A 155 -10.86 -11.13 4.55
N PRO A 156 -10.62 -12.21 5.31
CA PRO A 156 -10.82 -13.56 4.83
C PRO A 156 -12.30 -13.81 4.55
N VAL A 157 -12.58 -14.59 3.51
CA VAL A 157 -13.94 -15.05 3.20
C VAL A 157 -14.28 -16.38 3.89
N SER A 158 -13.26 -17.10 4.40
CA SER A 158 -13.50 -18.38 5.08
C SER A 158 -14.28 -18.16 6.36
N GLY A 159 -15.17 -19.10 6.68
CA GLY A 159 -15.84 -19.16 7.98
C GLY A 159 -15.06 -19.94 9.03
N LYS A 160 -13.92 -20.54 8.68
CA LYS A 160 -13.06 -21.30 9.59
C LYS A 160 -11.88 -20.46 10.04
N ILE A 161 -11.59 -20.49 11.35
CA ILE A 161 -10.62 -19.58 11.95
C ILE A 161 -9.23 -19.80 11.36
N THR A 162 -8.74 -21.05 11.34
CA THR A 162 -7.38 -21.37 10.87
C THR A 162 -7.16 -21.05 9.41
N GLU A 163 -8.12 -21.36 8.53
CA GLU A 163 -8.07 -21.00 7.11
C GLU A 163 -8.05 -19.47 6.93
N GLY A 164 -8.89 -18.75 7.67
CA GLY A 164 -8.94 -17.29 7.63
C GLY A 164 -7.64 -16.64 8.10
N LEU A 165 -7.07 -17.11 9.21
CA LEU A 165 -5.79 -16.62 9.72
C LEU A 165 -4.62 -16.97 8.80
N THR A 166 -4.63 -18.14 8.16
CA THR A 166 -3.60 -18.52 7.18
C THR A 166 -3.60 -17.55 6.00
N VAL A 167 -4.77 -17.26 5.40
CA VAL A 167 -4.89 -16.31 4.28
C VAL A 167 -4.43 -14.91 4.67
N LEU A 168 -4.76 -14.46 5.89
CA LEU A 168 -4.27 -13.17 6.40
C LEU A 168 -2.77 -13.19 6.63
N SER A 169 -2.22 -14.26 7.21
CA SER A 169 -0.77 -14.40 7.44
C SER A 169 -0.02 -14.32 6.12
N ASP A 170 -0.46 -15.09 5.12
CA ASP A 170 0.11 -15.11 3.78
C ASP A 170 0.12 -13.71 3.14
N LEU A 171 -0.96 -12.94 3.31
CA LEU A 171 -1.03 -11.55 2.84
C LEU A 171 0.00 -10.67 3.55
N PHE A 172 0.03 -10.69 4.88
CA PHE A 172 0.92 -9.82 5.66
C PHE A 172 2.39 -10.21 5.55
N GLU A 173 2.71 -11.48 5.27
CA GLU A 173 4.05 -11.91 4.89
C GLU A 173 4.53 -11.28 3.58
N ARG A 174 3.62 -11.02 2.62
CA ARG A 174 3.96 -10.37 1.35
C ARG A 174 4.03 -8.85 1.45
N VAL A 175 3.12 -8.22 2.20
CA VAL A 175 3.05 -6.75 2.27
C VAL A 175 3.96 -6.13 3.33
N ILE A 176 4.37 -6.88 4.36
CA ILE A 176 5.36 -6.43 5.35
C ILE A 176 6.76 -6.81 4.85
N TYR A 177 7.24 -6.08 3.84
CA TYR A 177 8.52 -6.37 3.17
C TYR A 177 9.76 -5.73 3.82
N ASP A 178 9.56 -4.85 4.81
CA ASP A 178 10.64 -4.21 5.59
C ASP A 178 10.16 -3.88 7.01
N LYS A 179 11.01 -3.25 7.82
CA LYS A 179 10.70 -2.80 9.17
C LYS A 179 9.57 -1.77 9.12
N LEU A 180 8.48 -2.10 9.82
CA LEU A 180 7.33 -1.22 9.93
C LEU A 180 7.69 0.12 10.61
N PRO A 181 7.05 1.22 10.17
CA PRO A 181 7.31 2.55 10.72
C PRO A 181 7.10 2.63 12.21
N THR A 182 7.85 3.53 12.86
CA THR A 182 7.66 3.85 14.28
C THR A 182 7.59 5.36 14.50
N GLY A 183 6.92 5.78 15.58
CA GLY A 183 6.75 7.21 15.87
C GLY A 183 5.77 7.90 14.91
N ASN A 184 5.92 9.23 14.77
CA ASN A 184 4.98 10.09 14.05
C ASN A 184 5.42 10.55 12.67
N LEU A 185 6.72 10.51 12.35
CA LEU A 185 7.26 11.16 11.15
C LEU A 185 6.64 10.62 9.85
N TRP A 186 6.40 9.31 9.78
CA TRP A 186 5.74 8.69 8.64
C TRP A 186 4.28 9.17 8.49
N LEU A 187 3.55 9.38 9.60
CA LEU A 187 2.20 9.93 9.58
C LEU A 187 2.21 11.40 9.13
N GLU A 188 3.15 12.20 9.64
CA GLU A 188 3.32 13.60 9.27
C GLU A 188 3.64 13.76 7.79
N GLN A 189 4.56 12.96 7.25
CA GLN A 189 4.89 12.94 5.82
C GLN A 189 3.66 12.60 4.99
N LEU A 190 2.91 11.58 5.36
CA LEU A 190 1.70 11.18 4.64
C LEU A 190 0.59 12.24 4.72
N ASP A 191 0.52 13.02 5.80
CA ASP A 191 -0.43 14.14 5.90
C ASP A 191 -0.02 15.30 4.96
N ILE A 192 1.27 15.65 4.93
CA ILE A 192 1.85 16.64 4.01
C ILE A 192 1.58 16.27 2.54
N LEU A 193 1.70 14.98 2.22
CA LEU A 193 1.48 14.44 0.87
C LEU A 193 0.00 14.18 0.54
N ASP A 194 -0.92 14.59 1.41
CA ASP A 194 -2.36 14.37 1.25
C ASP A 194 -2.79 12.89 1.21
N ALA A 195 -1.96 11.96 1.67
CA ALA A 195 -2.22 10.52 1.68
C ALA A 195 -2.98 10.04 2.92
N LEU A 196 -2.86 10.72 4.07
CA LEU A 196 -3.72 10.50 5.22
C LEU A 196 -4.04 11.81 5.93
N ARG A 197 -5.01 11.76 6.86
CA ARG A 197 -5.29 12.85 7.80
C ARG A 197 -5.14 12.31 9.21
N THR A 198 -4.22 12.89 9.96
CA THR A 198 -4.07 12.58 11.38
C THR A 198 -5.23 13.21 12.15
N SER A 199 -5.81 12.47 13.10
CA SER A 199 -6.78 13.01 14.03
C SER A 199 -6.04 13.46 15.28
N GLN A 200 -6.25 14.72 15.66
CA GLN A 200 -5.78 15.25 16.94
C GLN A 200 -6.64 14.80 18.13
N ILE A 201 -7.78 14.15 17.85
CA ILE A 201 -8.76 13.70 18.85
C ILE A 201 -8.96 12.19 18.72
N GLY A 202 -8.68 11.48 19.81
CA GLY A 202 -8.85 10.03 19.91
C GLY A 202 -7.62 9.22 19.48
N SER A 203 -7.61 7.95 19.85
CA SER A 203 -6.64 6.95 19.40
C SER A 203 -7.29 5.99 18.42
N LEU A 204 -6.47 5.26 17.66
CA LEU A 204 -6.99 4.09 16.97
C LEU A 204 -7.56 3.12 18.01
N LYS A 205 -8.59 2.36 17.61
CA LYS A 205 -8.95 1.15 18.33
C LYS A 205 -7.73 0.25 18.36
N ASN A 206 -7.39 -0.27 19.54
CA ASN A 206 -6.34 -1.27 19.64
C ASN A 206 -6.74 -2.52 18.84
N SER A 207 -5.77 -3.36 18.53
CA SER A 207 -5.98 -4.54 17.71
C SER A 207 -6.98 -5.51 18.33
N ARG A 208 -7.02 -5.59 19.67
CA ARG A 208 -7.99 -6.44 20.38
C ARG A 208 -9.41 -6.03 20.02
N GLU A 209 -9.74 -4.74 20.15
CA GLU A 209 -11.06 -4.21 19.84
C GLU A 209 -11.35 -4.24 18.33
N LEU A 210 -10.35 -3.90 17.51
CA LEU A 210 -10.48 -3.91 16.05
C LEU A 210 -10.84 -5.31 15.54
N TYR A 211 -10.03 -6.32 15.90
CA TYR A 211 -10.20 -7.67 15.37
C TYR A 211 -11.34 -8.42 16.05
N SER A 212 -11.63 -8.16 17.34
CA SER A 212 -12.81 -8.75 17.98
C SER A 212 -14.12 -8.28 17.36
N THR A 213 -14.17 -7.02 16.92
CA THR A 213 -15.32 -6.47 16.22
C THR A 213 -15.42 -7.01 14.79
N ARG A 214 -14.29 -7.03 14.05
CA ARG A 214 -14.30 -7.45 12.63
C ARG A 214 -14.57 -8.94 12.46
N PHE A 215 -14.08 -9.77 13.39
CA PHE A 215 -14.20 -11.22 13.36
C PHE A 215 -15.18 -11.76 14.41
N SER A 216 -16.27 -11.04 14.67
CA SER A 216 -17.29 -11.44 15.64
C SER A 216 -17.80 -12.87 15.41
N GLY A 217 -17.97 -13.28 14.14
CA GLY A 217 -18.40 -14.64 13.78
C GLY A 217 -17.44 -15.77 14.20
N TYR A 218 -16.17 -15.45 14.48
CA TYR A 218 -15.19 -16.38 15.04
C TYR A 218 -15.20 -16.41 16.57
N ILE A 219 -15.63 -15.32 17.20
CA ILE A 219 -15.31 -15.00 18.60
C ILE A 219 -16.53 -15.10 19.52
N GLU A 220 -17.74 -14.84 19.03
CA GLU A 220 -18.94 -15.01 19.86
C GLU A 220 -19.04 -16.43 20.43
N VAL A 221 -19.71 -16.57 21.57
CA VAL A 221 -19.75 -17.82 22.37
C VAL A 221 -20.34 -19.00 21.58
N GLY A 222 -21.23 -18.75 20.64
CA GLY A 222 -21.92 -19.78 19.87
C GLY A 222 -23.08 -20.42 20.67
N ILE A 223 -23.52 -21.58 20.23
CA ILE A 223 -24.65 -22.33 20.80
C ILE A 223 -24.10 -23.58 21.50
N LEU A 224 -24.43 -23.77 22.77
CA LEU A 224 -24.10 -25.00 23.50
C LEU A 224 -24.76 -26.21 22.83
N LYS A 225 -23.99 -27.27 22.58
CA LYS A 225 -24.53 -28.52 22.03
C LYS A 225 -25.63 -29.11 22.91
N ASP A 226 -26.55 -29.81 22.27
CA ASP A 226 -27.69 -30.48 22.92
C ASP A 226 -28.65 -29.55 23.69
N SER A 227 -28.44 -28.23 23.65
CA SER A 227 -29.38 -27.24 24.17
C SER A 227 -30.65 -27.17 23.32
N GLU A 228 -31.72 -26.59 23.89
CA GLU A 228 -32.94 -26.30 23.14
C GLU A 228 -32.66 -25.37 21.94
N ASN A 229 -31.80 -24.37 22.14
CA ASN A 229 -31.32 -23.47 21.10
C ASN A 229 -30.62 -24.20 19.96
N TYR A 230 -29.82 -25.23 20.27
CA TYR A 230 -29.18 -26.07 19.25
C TYR A 230 -30.22 -26.85 18.43
N GLN A 231 -31.22 -27.46 19.08
CA GLN A 231 -32.28 -28.17 18.37
C GLN A 231 -33.12 -27.22 17.49
N ASN A 232 -33.39 -26.01 17.98
CA ASN A 232 -34.08 -24.98 17.21
C ASN A 232 -33.27 -24.52 15.99
N ALA A 233 -31.96 -24.31 16.14
CA ALA A 233 -31.08 -23.97 15.03
C ALA A 233 -31.09 -25.05 13.94
N ILE A 234 -30.98 -26.33 14.33
CA ILE A 234 -31.03 -27.46 13.40
C ILE A 234 -32.38 -27.53 12.67
N LYS A 235 -33.48 -27.25 13.35
CA LYS A 235 -34.81 -27.19 12.74
C LYS A 235 -34.88 -26.11 11.65
N ILE A 236 -34.45 -24.88 11.95
CA ILE A 236 -34.42 -23.77 10.98
C ILE A 236 -33.56 -24.12 9.76
N ILE A 237 -32.37 -24.67 9.98
CA ILE A 237 -31.46 -25.09 8.90
C ILE A 237 -32.13 -26.09 7.96
N ASN A 238 -32.83 -27.09 8.52
CA ASN A 238 -33.52 -28.11 7.71
C ASN A 238 -34.75 -27.55 6.98
N GLU A 239 -35.55 -26.70 7.63
CA GLU A 239 -36.78 -26.12 7.04
C GLU A 239 -36.48 -25.25 5.81
N LEU A 240 -35.35 -24.52 5.82
CA LEU A 240 -34.95 -23.60 4.75
C LEU A 240 -33.89 -24.18 3.80
N ASN A 241 -33.62 -25.49 3.88
CA ASN A 241 -32.62 -26.20 3.08
C ASN A 241 -31.25 -25.52 3.09
N ILE A 242 -30.85 -24.98 4.25
CA ILE A 242 -29.51 -24.40 4.44
C ILE A 242 -28.51 -25.56 4.57
N PRO A 243 -27.31 -25.49 3.95
CA PRO A 243 -26.28 -26.52 4.12
C PRO A 243 -25.95 -26.73 5.60
N ARG A 244 -26.00 -27.99 6.07
CA ARG A 244 -25.78 -28.30 7.50
C ARG A 244 -24.38 -27.95 7.99
N ASP A 245 -23.39 -27.92 7.10
CA ASP A 245 -22.01 -27.54 7.44
C ASP A 245 -21.87 -26.03 7.74
N ILE A 246 -22.95 -25.25 7.62
CA ILE A 246 -23.01 -23.89 8.12
C ILE A 246 -22.84 -23.83 9.63
N LEU A 247 -23.27 -24.86 10.37
CA LEU A 247 -23.11 -24.95 11.82
C LEU A 247 -21.91 -25.87 12.09
N THR A 248 -20.80 -25.29 12.52
CA THR A 248 -19.53 -25.99 12.74
C THR A 248 -19.19 -26.03 14.22
N GLU A 249 -18.39 -27.02 14.59
CA GLU A 249 -17.69 -27.07 15.88
C GLU A 249 -16.96 -25.76 16.14
N HIS A 250 -17.10 -25.22 17.34
CA HIS A 250 -16.46 -23.97 17.71
C HIS A 250 -14.98 -24.22 18.08
N GLU A 251 -14.07 -23.69 17.27
CA GLU A 251 -12.63 -23.99 17.39
C GLU A 251 -11.97 -23.40 18.66
N LEU A 252 -12.60 -22.40 19.29
CA LEU A 252 -12.10 -21.74 20.50
C LEU A 252 -12.78 -22.26 21.77
N ARG A 253 -13.86 -23.03 21.65
CA ARG A 253 -14.70 -23.41 22.79
C ARG A 253 -15.31 -24.79 22.59
N GLN A 254 -14.81 -25.74 23.37
CA GLN A 254 -15.32 -27.11 23.39
C GLN A 254 -16.81 -27.14 23.75
N ASP A 255 -17.55 -28.07 23.14
CA ASP A 255 -18.99 -28.32 23.34
C ASP A 255 -19.93 -27.24 22.81
N TYR A 256 -19.40 -26.23 22.12
CA TYR A 256 -20.17 -25.21 21.43
C TYR A 256 -20.08 -25.37 19.92
N VAL A 257 -21.10 -24.90 19.21
CA VAL A 257 -21.11 -24.76 17.76
C VAL A 257 -21.35 -23.31 17.36
N ARG A 258 -20.87 -22.92 16.19
CA ARG A 258 -21.06 -21.58 15.64
C ARG A 258 -21.38 -21.65 14.15
N LEU A 259 -22.02 -20.61 13.65
CA LEU A 259 -22.11 -20.35 12.23
C LEU A 259 -20.69 -20.20 11.66
N LYS A 260 -20.43 -20.92 10.57
CA LYS A 260 -19.19 -20.92 9.80
C LYS A 260 -19.13 -19.66 8.95
N ILE A 261 -19.00 -18.53 9.64
CA ILE A 261 -18.90 -17.18 9.10
C ILE A 261 -17.81 -16.41 9.85
N PHE A 262 -17.22 -15.41 9.21
CA PHE A 262 -16.29 -14.51 9.89
C PHE A 262 -17.02 -13.32 10.56
N ASN A 263 -18.18 -12.90 10.02
CA ASN A 263 -19.00 -11.82 10.56
C ASN A 263 -20.47 -12.00 10.11
N ILE A 264 -21.43 -11.73 11.02
CA ILE A 264 -22.88 -11.82 10.75
C ILE A 264 -23.41 -10.70 9.84
N ASP A 265 -22.69 -9.59 9.71
CA ASP A 265 -23.11 -8.48 8.86
C ASP A 265 -22.74 -8.70 7.39
N ASN A 266 -21.87 -9.66 7.08
CA ASN A 266 -21.34 -9.92 5.74
C ASN A 266 -21.96 -11.17 5.07
N LEU A 267 -23.28 -11.35 5.16
CA LEU A 267 -23.95 -12.50 4.55
C LEU A 267 -24.16 -12.38 3.03
N ASP A 268 -24.06 -11.18 2.46
CA ASP A 268 -24.35 -10.94 1.04
C ASP A 268 -23.33 -11.54 0.07
N ASP A 269 -22.10 -11.70 0.54
CA ASP A 269 -20.98 -12.28 -0.23
C ASP A 269 -20.87 -13.80 -0.03
N MET A 270 -21.70 -14.39 0.83
CA MET A 270 -21.70 -15.83 1.08
C MET A 270 -22.33 -16.61 -0.08
N LEU A 271 -21.69 -17.72 -0.41
CA LEU A 271 -22.11 -18.62 -1.49
C LEU A 271 -22.34 -20.04 -0.97
N ILE A 272 -23.41 -20.66 -1.45
CA ILE A 272 -23.72 -22.06 -1.24
C ILE A 272 -23.11 -22.85 -2.39
N ASN A 273 -22.27 -23.84 -2.08
CA ASN A 273 -21.77 -24.79 -3.06
C ASN A 273 -22.75 -25.96 -3.21
N HIS A 274 -23.16 -26.24 -4.45
CA HIS A 274 -23.98 -27.40 -4.79
C HIS A 274 -23.08 -28.51 -5.33
N PHE A 275 -23.29 -29.73 -4.84
CA PHE A 275 -22.54 -30.92 -5.25
C PHE A 275 -23.49 -32.00 -5.76
N ASP A 276 -23.01 -32.88 -6.63
CA ASP A 276 -23.75 -34.06 -7.05
C ASP A 276 -23.67 -35.20 -6.01
N ASN A 277 -24.34 -36.31 -6.29
CA ASN A 277 -24.34 -37.49 -5.41
C ASN A 277 -22.96 -38.14 -5.24
N ASN A 278 -21.98 -37.82 -6.08
CA ASN A 278 -20.60 -38.30 -6.00
C ASN A 278 -19.68 -37.28 -5.29
N GLY A 279 -20.22 -36.16 -4.80
CA GLY A 279 -19.45 -35.08 -4.18
C GLY A 279 -18.72 -34.18 -5.19
N GLN A 280 -19.03 -34.26 -6.47
CA GLN A 280 -18.47 -33.37 -7.49
C GLN A 280 -19.18 -32.02 -7.46
N PHE A 281 -18.41 -30.94 -7.48
CA PHE A 281 -18.93 -29.57 -7.53
C PHE A 281 -19.78 -29.35 -8.80
N LEU A 282 -20.96 -28.76 -8.64
CA LEU A 282 -21.87 -28.43 -9.72
C LEU A 282 -21.89 -26.92 -10.00
N PHE A 283 -22.35 -26.12 -9.05
CA PHE A 283 -22.48 -24.67 -9.18
C PHE A 283 -22.58 -23.98 -7.82
N ARG A 284 -22.55 -22.64 -7.81
CA ARG A 284 -22.77 -21.81 -6.62
C ARG A 284 -24.05 -21.00 -6.72
N THR A 285 -24.74 -20.81 -5.60
CA THR A 285 -25.84 -19.85 -5.47
C THR A 285 -25.60 -18.91 -4.30
N LYS A 286 -26.20 -17.72 -4.35
CA LYS A 286 -26.27 -16.84 -3.18
C LYS A 286 -27.33 -17.34 -2.20
N TYR A 287 -27.18 -17.00 -0.93
CA TYR A 287 -28.26 -17.15 0.05
C TYR A 287 -29.44 -16.24 -0.32
N THR A 288 -30.66 -16.75 -0.17
CA THR A 288 -31.87 -15.91 -0.29
C THR A 288 -32.01 -15.00 0.93
N ASP A 289 -32.79 -13.92 0.82
CA ASP A 289 -32.99 -13.02 1.96
C ASP A 289 -33.67 -13.72 3.16
N GLU A 290 -34.55 -14.69 2.89
CA GLU A 290 -35.15 -15.55 3.92
C GLU A 290 -34.09 -16.41 4.62
N GLN A 291 -33.17 -17.02 3.87
CA GLN A 291 -32.07 -17.79 4.47
C GLN A 291 -31.11 -16.89 5.25
N LYS A 292 -30.80 -15.68 4.77
CA LYS A 292 -29.98 -14.71 5.50
C LYS A 292 -30.64 -14.30 6.82
N GLN A 293 -31.95 -14.03 6.81
CA GLN A 293 -32.68 -13.72 8.03
C GLN A 293 -32.65 -14.90 9.01
N ALA A 294 -32.84 -16.12 8.53
CA ALA A 294 -32.73 -17.31 9.36
C ALA A 294 -31.34 -17.50 9.98
N LEU A 295 -30.26 -17.17 9.27
CA LEU A 295 -28.91 -17.16 9.85
C LEU A 295 -28.78 -16.12 10.97
N ARG A 296 -29.39 -14.94 10.82
CA ARG A 296 -29.45 -13.93 11.90
C ARG A 296 -30.26 -14.43 13.09
N ASP A 297 -31.35 -15.14 12.85
CA ASP A 297 -32.17 -15.73 13.92
C ASP A 297 -31.40 -16.83 14.68
N ILE A 298 -30.65 -17.67 13.96
CA ILE A 298 -29.75 -18.66 14.57
C ILE A 298 -28.63 -17.98 15.37
N TYR A 299 -28.08 -16.88 14.86
CA TYR A 299 -27.07 -16.10 15.58
C TYR A 299 -27.61 -15.54 16.90
N ASN A 300 -28.89 -15.18 16.96
CA ASN A 300 -29.55 -14.74 18.21
C ASN A 300 -29.75 -15.88 19.23
N PHE A 301 -29.55 -17.14 18.85
CA PHE A 301 -29.53 -18.26 19.79
C PHE A 301 -28.19 -18.45 20.51
N TYR A 302 -27.18 -17.66 20.15
CA TYR A 302 -25.89 -17.69 20.82
C TYR A 302 -26.03 -17.32 22.29
N GLU A 303 -25.17 -17.93 23.11
CA GLU A 303 -25.13 -17.64 24.54
C GLU A 303 -24.58 -16.24 24.79
N ASP A 304 -25.37 -15.41 25.48
CA ASP A 304 -24.99 -14.06 25.89
C ASP A 304 -24.23 -14.09 27.22
N ASP A 305 -22.98 -14.58 27.16
CA ASP A 305 -22.07 -14.58 28.30
C ASP A 305 -20.78 -13.81 27.96
N SER A 306 -20.67 -12.61 28.54
CA SER A 306 -19.51 -11.73 28.35
C SER A 306 -18.18 -12.34 28.83
N ASN A 307 -18.17 -13.17 29.88
CA ASN A 307 -16.93 -13.80 30.33
C ASN A 307 -16.47 -14.87 29.34
N LEU A 308 -17.39 -15.68 28.84
CA LEU A 308 -17.08 -16.68 27.82
C LEU A 308 -16.64 -16.01 26.50
N LYS A 309 -17.21 -14.86 26.16
CA LYS A 309 -16.77 -14.06 25.01
C LYS A 309 -15.35 -13.54 25.19
N GLU A 310 -15.01 -12.98 26.35
CA GLU A 310 -13.65 -12.50 26.63
C GLU A 310 -12.62 -13.63 26.56
N GLU A 311 -12.93 -14.81 27.11
CA GLU A 311 -12.07 -16.00 26.96
C GLU A 311 -11.87 -16.39 25.48
N ASN A 312 -12.91 -16.29 24.65
CA ASN A 312 -12.80 -16.56 23.22
C ASN A 312 -11.91 -15.53 22.52
N ILE A 313 -12.01 -14.24 22.89
CA ILE A 313 -11.11 -13.19 22.38
C ILE A 313 -9.67 -13.53 22.72
N ASP A 314 -9.39 -13.93 23.96
CA ASP A 314 -8.03 -14.30 24.40
C ASP A 314 -7.49 -15.47 23.58
N ARG A 315 -8.24 -16.57 23.46
CA ARG A 315 -7.85 -17.74 22.65
C ARG A 315 -7.68 -17.40 21.17
N PHE A 316 -8.52 -16.53 20.62
CA PHE A 316 -8.38 -16.05 19.24
C PHE A 316 -7.09 -15.26 19.05
N LEU A 317 -6.74 -14.37 19.99
CA LEU A 317 -5.51 -13.59 19.93
C LEU A 317 -4.25 -14.44 20.15
N GLU A 318 -4.33 -15.50 20.96
CA GLU A 318 -3.27 -16.51 21.08
C GLU A 318 -3.04 -17.24 19.75
N LEU A 319 -4.11 -17.65 19.06
CA LEU A 319 -4.01 -18.25 17.72
C LEU A 319 -3.49 -17.25 16.68
N TRP A 320 -3.94 -16.00 16.73
CA TRP A 320 -3.43 -14.92 15.88
C TRP A 320 -1.92 -14.75 16.02
N ASP A 321 -1.42 -14.73 17.27
CA ASP A 321 0.00 -14.56 17.57
C ASP A 321 0.87 -15.77 17.23
N SER A 322 0.27 -16.92 16.94
CA SER A 322 1.00 -18.09 16.45
C SER A 322 1.54 -17.89 15.02
N TYR A 323 1.04 -16.88 14.29
CA TYR A 323 1.54 -16.45 12.99
C TYR A 323 2.43 -15.21 13.17
N GLU A 324 3.70 -15.30 12.78
CA GLU A 324 4.69 -14.24 13.03
C GLU A 324 4.32 -12.91 12.34
N SER A 325 3.81 -12.94 11.11
CA SER A 325 3.38 -11.73 10.37
C SER A 325 2.19 -11.05 11.03
N LEU A 326 1.22 -11.83 11.51
CA LEU A 326 0.04 -11.32 12.20
C LEU A 326 0.38 -10.75 13.58
N LYS A 327 1.30 -11.40 14.30
CA LYS A 327 1.86 -10.88 15.55
C LYS A 327 2.61 -9.56 15.34
N ALA A 328 3.43 -9.48 14.28
CA ALA A 328 4.14 -8.26 13.92
C ALA A 328 3.17 -7.12 13.60
N LEU A 329 2.14 -7.39 12.79
CA LEU A 329 1.06 -6.46 12.49
C LEU A 329 0.38 -5.95 13.77
N ARG A 330 0.04 -6.86 14.69
CA ARG A 330 -0.66 -6.52 15.93
C ARG A 330 0.17 -5.58 16.81
N ASN A 331 1.42 -5.96 17.05
CA ASN A 331 2.34 -5.17 17.86
C ASN A 331 2.60 -3.79 17.24
N TRP A 332 2.73 -3.73 15.92
CA TRP A 332 2.87 -2.47 15.22
C TRP A 332 1.61 -1.60 15.32
N TRP A 333 0.43 -2.17 15.06
CA TRP A 333 -0.84 -1.46 15.12
C TRP A 333 -1.07 -0.80 16.48
N ASP A 334 -0.84 -1.55 17.55
CA ASP A 334 -0.98 -1.05 18.93
C ASP A 334 0.08 -0.02 19.32
N SER A 335 1.17 0.07 18.56
CA SER A 335 2.20 1.09 18.75
C SER A 335 1.88 2.42 18.04
N ILE A 336 0.85 2.46 17.19
CA ILE A 336 0.51 3.65 16.41
C ILE A 336 0.00 4.75 17.37
N PRO A 337 0.69 5.90 17.42
CA PRO A 337 0.47 6.92 18.45
C PRO A 337 -0.78 7.79 18.25
N SER A 338 -1.39 7.80 17.06
CA SER A 338 -2.51 8.69 16.73
C SER A 338 -3.49 8.03 15.79
N ALA A 339 -4.77 8.35 15.96
CA ALA A 339 -5.79 7.99 14.99
C ALA A 339 -5.54 8.69 13.64
N PHE A 340 -5.89 8.02 12.55
CA PHE A 340 -5.82 8.61 11.22
C PHE A 340 -6.92 8.08 10.31
N ASN A 341 -7.17 8.83 9.23
CA ASN A 341 -8.00 8.39 8.12
C ASN A 341 -7.19 8.44 6.83
N ILE A 342 -7.18 7.34 6.08
CA ILE A 342 -6.54 7.27 4.77
C ILE A 342 -7.38 8.07 3.76
N THR A 343 -6.77 9.01 3.02
CA THR A 343 -7.48 9.80 2.01
C THR A 343 -7.72 8.97 0.73
N SER A 344 -8.42 9.53 -0.26
CA SER A 344 -8.52 8.89 -1.58
C SER A 344 -7.15 8.72 -2.24
N VAL A 345 -6.24 9.67 -2.06
CA VAL A 345 -4.85 9.60 -2.57
C VAL A 345 -4.12 8.45 -1.92
N GLY A 346 -4.12 8.39 -0.58
CA GLY A 346 -3.44 7.33 0.15
C GLY A 346 -4.05 5.97 -0.12
N ARG A 347 -5.37 5.87 -0.25
CA ARG A 347 -6.06 4.60 -0.53
C ARG A 347 -5.60 4.00 -1.86
N VAL A 348 -5.56 4.83 -2.91
CA VAL A 348 -5.09 4.40 -4.23
C VAL A 348 -3.62 4.01 -4.17
N LEU A 349 -2.77 4.84 -3.57
CA LEU A 349 -1.34 4.59 -3.45
C LEU A 349 -1.04 3.28 -2.71
N ALA A 350 -1.71 3.10 -1.56
CA ALA A 350 -1.61 1.91 -0.73
C ALA A 350 -2.09 0.65 -1.46
N HIS A 351 -3.23 0.74 -2.16
CA HIS A 351 -3.79 -0.39 -2.89
C HIS A 351 -2.91 -0.79 -4.07
N ALA A 352 -2.40 0.17 -4.84
CA ALA A 352 -1.46 -0.09 -5.93
C ALA A 352 -0.17 -0.74 -5.41
N ASN A 353 0.39 -0.26 -4.31
CA ASN A 353 1.57 -0.89 -3.70
C ASN A 353 1.27 -2.27 -3.09
N ALA A 354 0.07 -2.49 -2.55
CA ALA A 354 -0.37 -3.81 -2.10
C ALA A 354 -0.43 -4.80 -3.28
N GLN A 355 -0.98 -4.39 -4.43
CA GLN A 355 -1.04 -5.24 -5.63
C GLN A 355 0.33 -5.46 -6.28
N ARG A 356 1.25 -4.50 -6.15
CA ARG A 356 2.67 -4.69 -6.48
C ARG A 356 3.28 -5.84 -5.66
N CYS A 357 2.94 -5.93 -4.37
CA CYS A 357 3.43 -7.00 -3.49
C CYS A 357 2.67 -8.33 -3.67
N ASP A 358 1.37 -8.26 -3.99
CA ASP A 358 0.50 -9.41 -4.20
C ASP A 358 -0.53 -9.13 -5.31
N SER A 359 -0.20 -9.57 -6.52
CA SER A 359 -1.06 -9.37 -7.69
C SER A 359 -2.36 -10.19 -7.66
N THR A 360 -2.58 -11.03 -6.65
CA THR A 360 -3.83 -11.79 -6.49
C THR A 360 -4.91 -11.00 -5.75
N LEU A 361 -4.55 -9.85 -5.17
CA LEU A 361 -5.49 -8.98 -4.49
C LEU A 361 -6.55 -8.42 -5.46
N PRO A 362 -7.82 -8.35 -5.04
CA PRO A 362 -8.89 -7.80 -5.86
C PRO A 362 -8.63 -6.34 -6.20
N ALA A 363 -9.21 -5.87 -7.30
CA ALA A 363 -9.10 -4.47 -7.72
C ALA A 363 -9.67 -3.51 -6.68
N LEU A 364 -9.21 -2.25 -6.74
CA LEU A 364 -9.72 -1.18 -5.89
C LEU A 364 -11.20 -0.92 -6.21
N ASN A 365 -12.05 -1.10 -5.20
CA ASN A 365 -13.49 -0.80 -5.26
C ASN A 365 -13.81 0.68 -5.12
#